data_AF-A0A7Z0QB50-F1
#
_entry.id   AF-A0A7Z0QB50-F1
#
_cell.length_a   1.000
_cell.length_b   1.000
_cell.length_c   1.000
_cell.angle_alpha   90.00
_cell.angle_beta   90.00
_cell.angle_gamma   90.00
#
_symmetry.space_group_name_H-M   'P 1'
#
loop_
_entity.id
_entity.type
_entity.pdbx_description
1 polymer ?
#
loop_
_entity_poly.entity_id
_entity_poly.type
_entity_poly.pdbx_seq_one_letter_code
_entity_poly.pdbx_strand_id
1 'polypeptide(L)'
;MTKRSPEFFAELVAAIAQTGSIAAAAKACRCSVSSVWGWLSSSAKGEPGFDVDWMGETVPLHQAVKQAQRLVSAAILDRFRSRLLHGTDEVARFQGRTVFRRDPALDHLDDKSLEQLGITTRYLKDAEGNFIPEMIHHEPPVQGVLALLAAEFPKVWGAKSTVEINQKSSGVKIVRHGYDQPKAPVPVEVVQEAPALAPPSVDDDLSDLLGEESEPVEPEPEAIELPVPEPQPVIQAEPEPPPPTGLTELQRELLSRLKAGPGSTRSAPVRPTGGAADNFEDGVGPGQPRPGGVKVL
;
A
#
# COMPACT_ATOMS: atom_id res chain seq x y z
N MET A 1 -5.45 38.18 -22.00
CA MET A 1 -5.68 38.96 -20.76
C MET A 1 -6.42 38.08 -19.77
N THR A 2 -5.76 37.59 -18.73
CA THR A 2 -6.40 36.82 -17.65
C THR A 2 -7.14 37.81 -16.75
N LYS A 3 -8.47 37.69 -16.69
CA LYS A 3 -9.30 38.55 -15.84
C LYS A 3 -8.99 38.20 -14.39
N ARG A 4 -8.34 39.12 -13.68
CA ARG A 4 -8.14 39.02 -12.23
C ARG A 4 -9.46 39.42 -11.59
N SER A 5 -10.21 38.47 -11.07
CA SER A 5 -11.45 38.71 -10.33
C SER A 5 -11.49 37.81 -9.08
N PRO A 6 -12.16 38.25 -8.01
CA PRO A 6 -12.32 37.44 -6.81
C PRO A 6 -13.08 36.13 -7.09
N GLU A 7 -14.09 36.17 -7.97
CA GLU A 7 -14.82 34.97 -8.42
C GLU A 7 -13.91 33.95 -9.12
N PHE A 8 -13.01 34.43 -9.98
CA PHE A 8 -12.04 33.56 -10.66
C PHE A 8 -11.07 32.92 -9.67
N PHE A 9 -10.64 33.66 -8.64
CA PHE A 9 -9.79 33.11 -7.60
C PHE A 9 -10.52 32.06 -6.75
N ALA A 10 -11.81 32.25 -6.45
CA ALA A 10 -12.62 31.23 -5.77
C ALA A 10 -12.74 29.95 -6.61
N GLU A 11 -12.99 30.08 -7.92
CA GLU A 11 -13.02 28.94 -8.85
C GLU A 11 -11.66 28.21 -8.89
N LEU A 12 -10.55 28.96 -8.91
CA LEU A 12 -9.21 28.41 -8.88
C LEU A 12 -8.94 27.62 -7.58
N VAL A 13 -9.32 28.16 -6.43
CA VAL A 13 -9.14 27.47 -5.13
C VAL A 13 -10.01 26.21 -5.07
N ALA A 14 -11.26 26.27 -5.56
CA ALA A 14 -12.14 25.11 -5.67
C ALA A 14 -11.55 24.02 -6.58
N ALA A 15 -10.99 24.40 -7.73
CA ALA A 15 -10.32 23.47 -8.64
C ALA A 15 -9.07 22.85 -8.00
N ILE A 16 -8.33 23.59 -7.18
CA ILE A 16 -7.20 23.05 -6.40
C ILE A 16 -7.71 22.03 -5.36
N ALA A 17 -8.79 22.33 -4.65
CA ALA A 17 -9.38 21.41 -3.68
C ALA A 17 -9.88 20.09 -4.31
N GLN A 18 -10.34 20.13 -5.57
CA GLN A 18 -10.79 18.94 -6.29
C GLN A 18 -9.64 18.13 -6.89
N THR A 19 -8.67 18.79 -7.53
CA THR A 19 -7.60 18.12 -8.28
C THR A 19 -6.38 17.78 -7.43
N GLY A 20 -6.17 18.49 -6.32
CA GLY A 20 -4.97 18.39 -5.49
C GLY A 20 -3.69 18.92 -6.13
N SER A 21 -3.76 19.49 -7.34
CA SER A 21 -2.59 19.98 -8.08
C SER A 21 -2.84 21.37 -8.65
N ILE A 22 -1.94 22.30 -8.32
CA ILE A 22 -1.98 23.68 -8.85
C ILE A 22 -1.88 23.69 -10.38
N ALA A 23 -1.08 22.79 -10.96
CA ALA A 23 -0.92 22.72 -12.42
C ALA A 23 -2.19 22.22 -13.12
N ALA A 24 -2.86 21.21 -12.54
CA ALA A 24 -4.13 20.69 -13.05
C ALA A 24 -5.24 21.73 -12.91
N ALA A 25 -5.33 22.40 -11.76
CA ALA A 25 -6.27 23.48 -11.52
C ALA A 25 -6.04 24.67 -12.47
N ALA A 26 -4.79 25.09 -12.68
CA ALA A 26 -4.47 26.16 -13.61
C ALA A 26 -4.90 25.82 -15.05
N LYS A 27 -4.72 24.56 -15.47
CA LYS A 27 -5.19 24.07 -16.76
C LYS A 27 -6.72 24.09 -16.85
N ALA A 28 -7.43 23.68 -15.80
CA ALA A 28 -8.88 23.72 -15.73
C ALA A 28 -9.42 25.16 -15.84
N CYS A 29 -8.82 26.09 -15.09
CA CYS A 29 -9.16 27.52 -15.09
C CYS A 29 -8.54 28.31 -16.27
N ARG A 30 -7.92 27.62 -17.24
CA ARG A 30 -7.30 28.22 -18.45
C ARG A 30 -6.30 29.34 -18.16
N CYS A 31 -5.53 29.21 -17.08
CA CYS A 31 -4.48 30.16 -16.71
C CYS A 31 -3.09 29.50 -16.73
N SER A 32 -2.05 30.32 -16.86
CA SER A 32 -0.68 29.80 -16.80
C SER A 32 -0.30 29.53 -15.34
N VAL A 33 0.44 28.44 -15.12
CA VAL A 33 0.94 28.09 -13.77
C VAL A 33 1.83 29.20 -13.21
N SER A 34 2.62 29.86 -14.06
CA SER A 34 3.44 31.01 -13.69
C SER A 34 2.61 32.19 -13.16
N SER A 35 1.47 32.48 -13.81
CA SER A 35 0.55 33.53 -13.33
C SER A 35 -0.01 33.21 -11.95
N VAL A 36 -0.38 31.95 -11.69
CA VAL A 36 -0.88 31.51 -10.39
C VAL A 36 0.16 31.71 -9.29
N TRP A 37 1.42 31.31 -9.53
CA TRP A 37 2.51 31.55 -8.59
C TRP A 37 2.80 33.03 -8.38
N GLY A 38 2.69 33.84 -9.42
CA GLY A 38 2.78 35.29 -9.33
C GLY A 38 1.71 35.86 -8.40
N TRP A 39 0.45 35.47 -8.59
CA TRP A 39 -0.68 35.91 -7.74
C TRP A 39 -0.54 35.44 -6.29
N LEU A 40 -0.08 34.20 -6.06
CA LEU A 40 0.17 33.69 -4.72
C LEU A 40 1.28 34.48 -4.01
N SER A 41 2.34 34.81 -4.74
CA SER A 41 3.45 35.62 -4.22
C SER A 41 3.03 37.06 -3.92
N SER A 42 2.23 37.67 -4.81
CA SER A 42 1.63 39.00 -4.60
C SER A 42 0.67 39.03 -3.41
N SER A 43 -0.19 38.02 -3.29
CA SER A 43 -1.09 37.87 -2.14
C SER A 43 -0.32 37.70 -0.83
N ALA A 44 0.76 36.92 -0.83
CA ALA A 44 1.59 36.73 0.36
C ALA A 44 2.33 38.01 0.80
N LYS A 45 2.60 38.93 -0.12
CA LYS A 45 3.16 40.26 0.16
C LYS A 45 2.12 41.26 0.66
N GLY A 46 0.83 40.91 0.67
CA GLY A 46 -0.26 41.80 1.07
C GLY A 46 -0.65 42.82 0.01
N GLU A 47 -0.41 42.54 -1.28
CA GLU A 47 -0.93 43.39 -2.35
C GLU A 47 -2.48 43.35 -2.34
N PRO A 48 -3.17 44.49 -2.51
CA PRO A 48 -4.63 44.53 -2.51
C PRO A 48 -5.22 43.85 -3.75
N GLY A 49 -6.42 43.27 -3.61
CA GLY A 49 -7.16 42.63 -4.71
C GLY A 49 -6.96 41.12 -4.86
N PHE A 50 -6.37 40.47 -3.86
CA PHE A 50 -6.22 39.01 -3.78
C PHE A 50 -7.03 38.39 -2.65
N ASP A 51 -8.11 39.05 -2.23
CA ASP A 51 -9.05 38.53 -1.24
C ASP A 51 -10.09 37.64 -1.92
N VAL A 52 -10.39 36.52 -1.30
CA VAL A 52 -11.27 35.47 -1.84
C VAL A 52 -12.22 35.03 -0.75
N ASP A 53 -13.49 34.85 -1.09
CA ASP A 53 -14.44 34.19 -0.22
C ASP A 53 -14.25 32.66 -0.33
N TRP A 54 -13.80 32.03 0.75
CA TRP A 54 -13.55 30.60 0.81
C TRP A 54 -14.13 30.04 2.11
N MET A 55 -15.02 29.04 1.98
CA MET A 55 -15.70 28.40 3.12
C MET A 55 -16.49 29.39 4.00
N GLY A 56 -16.98 30.50 3.44
CA GLY A 56 -17.76 31.53 4.15
C GLY A 56 -16.91 32.58 4.87
N GLU A 57 -15.59 32.55 4.71
CA GLU A 57 -14.66 33.55 5.24
C GLU A 57 -13.92 34.26 4.10
N THR A 58 -13.80 35.59 4.20
CA THR A 58 -12.94 36.35 3.29
C THR A 58 -11.49 36.23 3.74
N VAL A 59 -10.71 35.47 2.99
CA VAL A 59 -9.30 35.17 3.28
C VAL A 59 -8.41 35.58 2.10
N PRO A 60 -7.14 35.95 2.34
CA PRO A 60 -6.22 36.20 1.25
C PRO A 60 -5.93 34.90 0.49
N LEU A 61 -5.83 34.99 -0.83
CA LEU A 61 -5.68 33.87 -1.77
C LEU A 61 -4.63 32.83 -1.34
N HIS A 62 -3.47 33.28 -0.83
CA HIS A 62 -2.42 32.37 -0.40
C HIS A 62 -2.81 31.50 0.82
N GLN A 63 -3.69 31.99 1.68
CA GLN A 63 -4.25 31.22 2.80
C GLN A 63 -5.35 30.28 2.32
N ALA A 64 -6.23 30.75 1.43
CA ALA A 64 -7.28 29.92 0.82
C ALA A 64 -6.67 28.69 0.12
N VAL A 65 -5.59 28.88 -0.66
CA VAL A 65 -4.88 27.77 -1.31
C VAL A 65 -4.24 26.81 -0.31
N LYS A 66 -3.66 27.31 0.79
CA LYS A 66 -3.13 26.45 1.86
C LYS A 66 -4.23 25.62 2.52
N GLN A 67 -5.39 26.22 2.77
CA GLN A 67 -6.55 25.51 3.32
C GLN A 67 -7.07 24.45 2.34
N ALA A 68 -7.23 24.78 1.06
CA ALA A 68 -7.61 23.82 0.02
C ALA A 68 -6.63 22.64 -0.08
N GLN A 69 -5.32 22.89 -0.01
CA GLN A 69 -4.31 21.83 0.00
C GLN A 69 -4.42 20.94 1.26
N ARG A 70 -4.72 21.51 2.43
CA ARG A 70 -4.96 20.73 3.64
C ARG A 70 -6.18 19.81 3.51
N LEU A 71 -7.27 20.28 2.89
CA LEU A 71 -8.44 19.45 2.60
C LEU A 71 -8.08 18.28 1.69
N VAL A 72 -7.28 18.53 0.65
CA VAL A 72 -6.78 17.48 -0.25
C VAL A 72 -5.92 16.49 0.53
N SER A 73 -4.99 16.96 1.38
CA SER A 73 -4.16 16.06 2.21
C SER A 73 -5.01 15.19 3.13
N ALA A 74 -6.06 15.75 3.75
CA ALA A 74 -6.99 14.99 4.57
C ALA A 74 -7.75 13.93 3.75
N ALA A 75 -8.23 14.28 2.55
CA ALA A 75 -8.90 13.33 1.66
C ALA A 75 -7.97 12.21 1.16
N ILE A 76 -6.69 12.52 0.88
CA ILE A 76 -5.68 11.51 0.53
C ILE A 76 -5.44 10.56 1.70
N LEU A 77 -5.31 11.11 2.91
CA LEU A 77 -5.09 10.33 4.12
C LEU A 77 -6.28 9.40 4.40
N ASP A 78 -7.51 9.88 4.23
CA ASP A 78 -8.71 9.07 4.38
C ASP A 78 -8.76 7.91 3.37
N ARG A 79 -8.50 8.19 2.09
CA ARG A 79 -8.38 7.14 1.05
C ARG A 79 -7.26 6.16 1.34
N PHE A 80 -6.14 6.63 1.88
CA PHE A 80 -5.02 5.78 2.27
C PHE A 80 -5.40 4.86 3.45
N ARG A 81 -6.08 5.38 4.47
CA ARG A 81 -6.63 4.58 5.57
C ARG A 81 -7.61 3.53 5.06
N SER A 82 -8.55 3.92 4.20
CA SER A 82 -9.50 2.98 3.59
C SER A 82 -8.79 1.86 2.83
N ARG A 83 -7.73 2.17 2.09
CA ARG A 83 -6.90 1.20 1.38
C ARG A 83 -6.14 0.26 2.33
N LEU A 84 -5.65 0.78 3.45
CA LEU A 84 -4.96 -0.03 4.46
C LEU A 84 -5.90 -0.92 5.28
N LEU A 85 -7.18 -0.57 5.39
CA LEU A 85 -8.18 -1.38 6.05
C LEU A 85 -8.73 -2.47 5.13
N HIS A 86 -9.06 -2.12 3.89
CA HIS A 86 -9.79 -3.01 2.99
C HIS A 86 -8.92 -3.67 1.92
N GLY A 87 -7.68 -3.24 1.71
CA GLY A 87 -6.86 -3.69 0.57
C GLY A 87 -7.14 -2.92 -0.72
N THR A 88 -6.77 -3.50 -1.86
CA THR A 88 -7.07 -2.95 -3.19
C THR A 88 -7.51 -3.99 -4.19
N ASP A 89 -8.55 -3.65 -4.95
CA ASP A 89 -8.95 -4.43 -6.12
C ASP A 89 -8.23 -3.92 -7.37
N GLU A 90 -7.59 -4.84 -8.10
CA GLU A 90 -6.96 -4.58 -9.39
C GLU A 90 -7.65 -5.42 -10.47
N VAL A 91 -7.79 -4.86 -11.67
CA VAL A 91 -8.28 -5.62 -12.83
C VAL A 91 -7.20 -6.62 -13.27
N ALA A 92 -7.54 -7.90 -13.30
CA ALA A 92 -6.67 -8.96 -13.77
C ALA A 92 -6.21 -8.69 -15.22
N ARG A 93 -4.90 -8.65 -15.43
CA ARG A 93 -4.30 -8.48 -16.76
C ARG A 93 -3.29 -9.59 -17.04
N PHE A 94 -3.41 -10.20 -18.20
CA PHE A 94 -2.47 -11.19 -18.71
C PHE A 94 -1.90 -10.70 -20.04
N GLN A 95 -0.57 -10.56 -20.12
CA GLN A 95 0.13 -10.07 -21.32
C GLN A 95 -0.42 -8.73 -21.85
N GLY A 96 -0.76 -7.81 -20.94
CA GLY A 96 -1.30 -6.49 -21.28
C GLY A 96 -2.77 -6.48 -21.74
N ARG A 97 -3.45 -7.63 -21.72
CA ARG A 97 -4.88 -7.74 -22.03
C ARG A 97 -5.69 -7.99 -20.76
N THR A 98 -6.87 -7.38 -20.68
CA THR A 98 -7.83 -7.59 -19.59
C THR A 98 -8.35 -9.01 -19.61
N VAL A 99 -8.32 -9.67 -18.46
CA VAL A 99 -8.93 -10.99 -18.28
C VAL A 99 -10.37 -10.78 -17.82
N PHE A 100 -11.28 -11.57 -18.37
CA PHE A 100 -12.71 -11.50 -18.04
C PHE A 100 -13.11 -12.68 -17.18
N ARG A 101 -14.07 -12.43 -16.28
CA ARG A 101 -14.55 -13.43 -15.34
C ARG A 101 -15.28 -14.53 -16.10
N ARG A 102 -14.84 -15.78 -15.91
CA ARG A 102 -15.51 -16.96 -16.46
C ARG A 102 -16.77 -17.27 -15.67
N ASP A 103 -17.76 -17.83 -16.37
CA ASP A 103 -18.97 -18.34 -15.73
C ASP A 103 -18.68 -19.69 -15.08
N PRO A 104 -18.76 -19.81 -13.73
CA PRO A 104 -18.53 -21.08 -13.03
C PRO A 104 -19.46 -22.21 -13.50
N ALA A 105 -20.66 -21.88 -13.99
CA ALA A 105 -21.61 -22.86 -14.49
C ALA A 105 -21.18 -23.47 -15.83
N LEU A 106 -20.30 -22.81 -16.59
CA LEU A 106 -19.85 -23.25 -17.91
C LEU A 106 -18.40 -23.74 -17.92
N ASP A 107 -17.65 -23.54 -16.82
CA ASP A 107 -16.22 -23.84 -16.77
C ASP A 107 -15.90 -25.34 -16.86
N HIS A 108 -16.86 -26.20 -16.47
CA HIS A 108 -16.74 -27.66 -16.56
C HIS A 108 -17.03 -28.25 -17.95
N LEU A 109 -17.53 -27.44 -18.89
CA LEU A 109 -17.88 -27.89 -20.24
C LEU A 109 -16.71 -27.69 -21.21
N ASP A 110 -16.48 -28.66 -22.08
CA ASP A 110 -15.54 -28.55 -23.19
C ASP A 110 -16.09 -27.65 -24.31
N ASP A 111 -15.20 -27.09 -25.14
CA ASP A 111 -15.59 -26.15 -26.21
C ASP A 111 -16.61 -26.77 -27.18
N LYS A 112 -16.45 -28.06 -27.48
CA LYS A 112 -17.37 -28.80 -28.34
C LYS A 112 -18.77 -28.91 -27.74
N SER A 113 -18.87 -29.08 -26.43
CA SER A 113 -20.16 -29.15 -25.72
C SER A 113 -20.84 -27.78 -25.69
N LEU A 114 -20.07 -26.71 -25.54
CA LEU A 114 -20.58 -25.33 -25.60
C LEU A 114 -21.09 -24.97 -27.00
N GLU A 115 -20.36 -25.37 -28.05
CA GLU A 115 -20.80 -25.19 -29.43
C GLU A 115 -22.12 -25.93 -29.70
N GLN A 116 -22.26 -27.18 -29.21
CA GLN A 116 -23.49 -27.95 -29.32
C GLN A 116 -24.67 -27.32 -28.56
N LEU A 117 -24.41 -26.66 -27.44
CA LEU A 117 -25.41 -25.91 -26.66
C LEU A 117 -25.71 -24.52 -27.25
N GLY A 118 -25.03 -24.12 -28.33
CA GLY A 118 -25.21 -22.81 -28.96
C GLY A 118 -24.66 -21.65 -28.14
N ILE A 119 -23.82 -21.91 -27.14
CA ILE A 119 -23.25 -20.90 -26.25
C ILE A 119 -21.97 -20.35 -26.89
N THR A 120 -21.97 -19.06 -27.23
CA THR A 120 -20.86 -18.43 -27.96
C THR A 120 -19.64 -18.09 -27.10
N THR A 121 -19.82 -17.88 -25.79
CA THR A 121 -18.75 -17.40 -24.90
C THR A 121 -18.87 -17.96 -23.49
N ARG A 122 -17.73 -18.30 -22.87
CA ARG A 122 -17.60 -18.79 -21.48
C ARG A 122 -17.55 -17.69 -20.41
N TYR A 123 -17.61 -16.42 -20.82
CA TYR A 123 -17.40 -15.28 -19.92
C TYR A 123 -18.73 -14.68 -19.48
N LEU A 124 -18.77 -14.22 -18.23
CA LEU A 124 -19.91 -13.49 -17.69
C LEU A 124 -20.05 -12.14 -18.38
N LYS A 125 -21.30 -11.77 -18.64
CA LYS A 125 -21.68 -10.48 -19.19
C LYS A 125 -22.57 -9.73 -18.21
N ASP A 126 -22.46 -8.40 -18.22
CA ASP A 126 -23.35 -7.52 -17.48
C ASP A 126 -24.75 -7.44 -18.13
N ALA A 127 -25.66 -6.68 -17.50
CA ALA A 127 -27.01 -6.47 -18.02
C ALA A 127 -27.05 -5.76 -19.39
N GLU A 128 -25.96 -5.09 -19.77
CA GLU A 128 -25.81 -4.38 -21.05
C GLU A 128 -25.12 -5.26 -22.12
N GLY A 129 -24.69 -6.47 -21.76
CA GLY A 129 -24.02 -7.42 -22.64
C GLY A 129 -22.50 -7.27 -22.73
N ASN A 130 -21.88 -6.42 -21.91
CA ASN A 130 -20.42 -6.24 -21.85
C ASN A 130 -19.77 -7.30 -20.96
N PHE A 131 -18.53 -7.70 -21.28
CA PHE A 131 -17.80 -8.67 -20.47
C PHE A 131 -17.37 -8.08 -19.13
N ILE A 132 -17.59 -8.83 -18.05
CA ILE A 132 -17.21 -8.42 -16.70
C ILE A 132 -15.71 -8.72 -16.51
N PRO A 133 -14.87 -7.72 -16.21
CA PRO A 133 -13.45 -7.95 -15.94
C PRO A 133 -13.28 -8.77 -14.65
N GLU A 134 -12.28 -9.63 -14.65
CA GLU A 134 -11.87 -10.33 -13.43
C GLU A 134 -11.11 -9.37 -12.52
N MET A 135 -11.46 -9.35 -11.24
CA MET A 135 -10.84 -8.49 -10.23
C MET A 135 -9.99 -9.35 -9.30
N ILE A 136 -8.73 -8.97 -9.12
CA ILE A 136 -7.81 -9.56 -8.16
C ILE A 136 -7.81 -8.67 -6.93
N HIS A 137 -8.18 -9.25 -5.79
CA HIS A 137 -8.08 -8.57 -4.52
C HIS A 137 -6.67 -8.70 -3.95
N HIS A 138 -6.04 -7.57 -3.66
CA HIS A 138 -4.78 -7.49 -2.94
C HIS A 138 -5.05 -7.11 -1.49
N GLU A 139 -4.62 -7.97 -0.58
CA GLU A 139 -4.64 -7.69 0.86
C GLU A 139 -3.89 -6.39 1.19
N PRO A 140 -4.25 -5.73 2.29
CA PRO A 140 -3.60 -4.49 2.68
C PRO A 140 -2.09 -4.71 2.94
N PRO A 141 -1.23 -3.82 2.44
CA PRO A 141 0.20 -3.98 2.59
C PRO A 141 0.60 -3.78 4.06
N VAL A 142 1.10 -4.85 4.69
CA VAL A 142 1.49 -4.88 6.12
C VAL A 142 2.43 -3.73 6.48
N GLN A 143 3.40 -3.41 5.61
CA GLN A 143 4.33 -2.30 5.83
C GLN A 143 3.62 -0.94 5.92
N GLY A 144 2.58 -0.72 5.10
CA GLY A 144 1.80 0.51 5.13
C GLY A 144 0.95 0.61 6.40
N VAL A 145 0.37 -0.52 6.82
CA VAL A 145 -0.40 -0.60 8.08
C VAL A 145 0.50 -0.28 9.28
N LEU A 146 1.68 -0.92 9.36
CA LEU A 146 2.65 -0.67 10.43
C LEU A 146 3.14 0.79 10.44
N ALA A 147 3.39 1.38 9.27
CA ALA A 147 3.80 2.78 9.17
C ALA A 147 2.69 3.74 9.64
N LEU A 148 1.43 3.45 9.31
CA LEU A 148 0.28 4.23 9.78
C LEU A 148 0.12 4.10 11.30
N LEU A 149 0.18 2.88 11.84
CA LEU A 149 0.09 2.63 13.28
C LEU A 149 1.25 3.28 14.05
N ALA A 150 2.46 3.26 13.50
CA ALA A 150 3.62 3.95 14.08
C ALA A 150 3.46 5.47 14.08
N ALA A 151 2.76 6.05 13.09
CA ALA A 151 2.50 7.48 13.01
C ALA A 151 1.37 7.93 13.96
N GLU A 152 0.30 7.13 14.10
CA GLU A 152 -0.84 7.44 14.98
C GLU A 152 -0.54 7.11 16.45
N PHE A 153 0.15 6.01 16.71
CA PHE A 153 0.45 5.49 18.05
C PHE A 153 1.96 5.27 18.24
N PRO A 154 2.79 6.33 18.21
CA PRO A 154 4.24 6.21 18.26
C PRO A 154 4.76 5.57 19.55
N LYS A 155 4.02 5.65 20.67
CA LYS A 155 4.40 5.01 21.94
C LYS A 155 4.38 3.48 21.86
N VAL A 156 3.39 2.92 21.17
CA VAL A 156 3.18 1.47 21.08
C VAL A 156 3.94 0.91 19.88
N TRP A 157 3.74 1.50 18.70
CA TRP A 157 4.20 1.01 17.40
C TRP A 157 5.38 1.78 16.79
N GLY A 158 5.86 2.83 17.46
CA GLY A 158 7.02 3.58 16.99
C GLY A 158 8.31 2.75 17.01
N ALA A 159 9.29 3.19 16.23
CA ALA A 159 10.61 2.55 16.19
C ALA A 159 11.31 2.66 17.55
N LYS A 160 11.33 1.57 18.31
CA LYS A 160 12.05 1.48 19.59
C LYS A 160 13.47 0.99 19.32
N SER A 161 14.44 1.91 19.30
CA SER A 161 15.87 1.55 19.24
C SER A 161 16.50 1.67 20.63
N THR A 162 16.92 0.55 21.22
CA THR A 162 17.79 0.55 22.39
C THR A 162 19.23 0.73 21.93
N VAL A 163 19.76 1.95 22.04
CA VAL A 163 21.18 2.21 21.76
C VAL A 163 21.98 1.90 23.02
N GLU A 164 22.61 0.74 23.06
CA GLU A 164 23.55 0.40 24.14
C GLU A 164 24.84 1.20 23.97
N ILE A 165 24.94 2.30 24.71
CA ILE A 165 26.13 3.14 24.74
C ILE A 165 27.16 2.47 25.66
N ASN A 166 27.94 1.55 25.11
CA ASN A 166 29.16 1.06 25.76
C ASN A 166 30.24 2.16 25.69
N GLN A 167 30.15 3.13 26.60
CA GLN A 167 31.07 4.26 26.72
C GLN A 167 32.34 3.82 27.47
N LYS A 168 33.27 3.16 26.77
CA LYS A 168 34.68 3.13 27.19
C LYS A 168 35.39 4.32 26.52
N SER A 169 35.77 5.29 27.35
CA SER A 169 36.54 6.51 27.06
C SER A 169 35.79 7.71 26.46
N SER A 170 35.91 8.84 27.17
CA SER A 170 35.52 10.19 26.79
C SER A 170 36.35 10.66 25.59
N GLY A 171 35.72 10.75 24.42
CA GLY A 171 36.29 11.35 23.22
C GLY A 171 35.20 11.62 22.19
N VAL A 172 35.23 12.80 21.58
CA VAL A 172 34.26 13.29 20.58
C VAL A 172 34.06 12.26 19.47
N LYS A 173 32.81 11.86 19.22
CA LYS A 173 32.45 10.96 18.10
C LYS A 173 31.73 11.73 17.00
N ILE A 174 32.34 11.71 15.82
CA ILE A 174 31.73 12.09 14.54
C ILE A 174 30.80 10.94 14.14
N VAL A 175 29.50 11.21 14.01
CA VAL A 175 28.54 10.24 13.45
C VAL A 175 28.78 10.17 11.95
N ARG A 176 29.54 9.17 11.49
CA ARG A 176 29.60 8.81 10.07
C ARG A 176 28.52 7.76 9.80
N HIS A 177 27.54 8.11 8.96
CA HIS A 177 26.66 7.12 8.33
C HIS A 177 27.49 6.30 7.33
N GLY A 178 28.02 5.16 7.79
CA GLY A 178 28.74 4.21 6.96
C GLY A 178 27.81 3.09 6.51
N TYR A 179 27.80 2.81 5.21
CA TYR A 179 27.23 1.60 4.63
C TYR A 179 27.81 0.34 5.32
N ASP A 180 26.92 -0.59 5.67
CA ASP A 180 27.23 -1.84 6.37
C ASP A 180 28.29 -2.68 5.64
N GLN A 181 29.37 -3.03 6.35
CA GLN A 181 30.15 -4.22 6.05
C GLN A 181 29.74 -5.34 7.01
N PRO A 182 29.56 -6.58 6.52
CA PRO A 182 29.10 -7.69 7.35
C PRO A 182 30.18 -8.09 8.37
N LYS A 183 29.85 -7.95 9.66
CA LYS A 183 30.70 -8.35 10.78
C LYS A 183 30.65 -9.87 10.92
N ALA A 184 31.83 -10.52 10.98
CA ALA A 184 31.93 -11.97 11.17
C ALA A 184 31.30 -12.41 12.52
N PRO A 185 30.71 -13.63 12.58
CA PRO A 185 30.00 -14.10 13.77
C PRO A 185 30.96 -14.39 14.93
N VAL A 186 30.64 -13.86 16.10
CA VAL A 186 31.33 -14.15 17.37
C VAL A 186 30.79 -15.48 17.94
N PRO A 187 31.62 -16.35 18.52
CA PRO A 187 31.18 -17.63 19.09
C PRO A 187 30.22 -17.42 20.26
N VAL A 188 29.12 -18.19 20.26
CA VAL A 188 28.09 -18.18 21.31
C VAL A 188 28.62 -18.88 22.56
N GLU A 189 28.82 -18.13 23.65
CA GLU A 189 28.92 -18.73 24.98
C GLU A 189 27.52 -19.12 25.44
N VAL A 190 27.34 -20.40 25.78
CA VAL A 190 26.10 -20.95 26.34
C VAL A 190 25.92 -20.39 27.75
N VAL A 191 25.02 -19.42 27.89
CA VAL A 191 24.55 -18.94 29.20
C VAL A 191 23.67 -20.04 29.81
N GLN A 192 24.05 -20.47 31.01
CA GLN A 192 23.28 -21.41 31.82
C GLN A 192 21.92 -20.83 32.18
N GLU A 193 20.91 -21.68 32.10
CA GLU A 193 19.48 -21.44 32.33
C GLU A 193 19.23 -20.80 33.71
N ALA A 194 18.66 -19.60 33.71
CA ALA A 194 18.16 -18.95 34.92
C ALA A 194 16.70 -19.40 35.19
N PRO A 195 16.27 -19.52 36.46
CA PRO A 195 14.96 -20.05 36.81
C PRO A 195 13.81 -19.16 36.33
N ALA A 196 12.72 -19.83 35.91
CA ALA A 196 11.53 -19.24 35.32
C ALA A 196 10.97 -18.05 36.14
N LEU A 197 10.97 -16.87 35.52
CA LEU A 197 10.17 -15.73 35.95
C LEU A 197 8.69 -16.01 35.58
N ALA A 198 7.81 -15.81 36.55
CA ALA A 198 6.36 -15.92 36.41
C ALA A 198 5.82 -15.03 35.27
N PRO A 199 4.71 -15.41 34.61
CA PRO A 199 4.13 -14.61 33.54
C PRO A 199 3.69 -13.22 34.07
N PRO A 200 3.91 -12.14 33.31
CA PRO A 200 3.37 -10.83 33.67
C PRO A 200 1.83 -10.88 33.61
N SER A 201 1.20 -10.43 34.70
CA SER A 201 -0.25 -10.18 34.77
C SER A 201 -0.63 -9.13 33.72
N VAL A 202 -1.65 -9.43 32.92
CA VAL A 202 -2.07 -8.64 31.76
C VAL A 202 -3.24 -7.70 32.11
N ASP A 203 -3.53 -7.51 33.38
CA ASP A 203 -4.81 -6.96 33.83
C ASP A 203 -4.79 -5.44 34.15
N ASP A 204 -3.62 -4.80 34.17
CA ASP A 204 -3.52 -3.40 34.64
C ASP A 204 -3.53 -2.32 33.53
N ASP A 205 -3.39 -2.67 32.24
CA ASP A 205 -3.29 -1.69 31.14
C ASP A 205 -4.57 -1.56 30.27
N LEU A 206 -5.61 -2.38 30.53
CA LEU A 206 -6.88 -2.36 29.78
C LEU A 206 -7.99 -1.57 30.48
N SER A 207 -7.88 -1.38 31.80
CA SER A 207 -8.81 -0.63 32.65
C SER A 207 -8.75 0.89 32.44
N ASP A 208 -7.61 1.41 31.96
CA ASP A 208 -7.45 2.84 31.63
C ASP A 208 -7.99 3.21 30.23
N LEU A 209 -8.35 2.22 29.40
CA LEU A 209 -8.87 2.40 28.03
C LEU A 209 -10.42 2.39 27.97
N LEU A 210 -11.08 1.81 28.96
CA LEU A 210 -12.55 1.69 29.04
C LEU A 210 -13.00 2.37 30.34
N GLY A 211 -13.35 3.66 30.22
CA GLY A 211 -13.75 4.51 31.34
C GLY A 211 -14.73 3.85 32.32
N GLU A 212 -14.47 4.14 33.59
CA GLU A 212 -15.12 3.75 34.85
C GLU A 212 -16.56 3.21 34.77
N GLU A 213 -16.71 2.06 35.45
CA GLU A 213 -17.88 1.24 35.67
C GLU A 213 -19.07 1.97 36.30
N SER A 214 -20.29 1.59 35.89
CA SER A 214 -21.50 1.77 36.69
C SER A 214 -22.19 0.42 36.92
N GLU A 215 -22.12 0.01 38.18
CA GLU A 215 -22.97 -0.90 38.98
C GLU A 215 -23.20 -2.38 38.55
N PRO A 216 -22.84 -3.36 39.42
CA PRO A 216 -23.11 -4.78 39.19
C PRO A 216 -24.56 -5.14 39.54
N VAL A 217 -25.30 -5.61 38.54
CA VAL A 217 -26.62 -6.25 38.72
C VAL A 217 -26.42 -7.74 39.00
N GLU A 218 -26.97 -8.20 40.12
CA GLU A 218 -27.01 -9.61 40.54
C GLU A 218 -27.66 -10.51 39.46
N PRO A 219 -27.05 -11.64 39.06
CA PRO A 219 -27.73 -12.63 38.23
C PRO A 219 -28.52 -13.64 39.07
N GLU A 220 -29.84 -13.66 38.88
CA GLU A 220 -30.73 -14.75 39.29
C GLU A 220 -30.38 -16.06 38.54
N PRO A 221 -30.50 -17.24 39.17
CA PRO A 221 -30.13 -18.51 38.56
C PRO A 221 -31.26 -19.07 37.69
N GLU A 222 -31.26 -18.77 36.38
CA GLU A 222 -32.04 -19.53 35.41
C GLU A 222 -31.25 -20.74 34.90
N ALA A 223 -31.85 -21.91 35.07
CA ALA A 223 -31.32 -23.21 34.68
C ALA A 223 -31.14 -23.29 33.14
N ILE A 224 -29.88 -23.25 32.70
CA ILE A 224 -29.51 -23.65 31.35
C ILE A 224 -29.13 -25.13 31.40
N GLU A 225 -29.97 -25.96 30.80
CA GLU A 225 -29.69 -27.37 30.55
C GLU A 225 -28.39 -27.51 29.75
N LEU A 226 -27.38 -28.14 30.38
CA LEU A 226 -26.13 -28.50 29.72
C LEU A 226 -26.42 -29.53 28.62
N PRO A 227 -26.07 -29.28 27.34
CA PRO A 227 -26.07 -30.33 26.34
C PRO A 227 -24.97 -31.34 26.68
N VAL A 228 -25.40 -32.61 26.75
CA VAL A 228 -24.57 -33.81 26.94
C VAL A 228 -23.38 -33.77 25.96
N PRO A 229 -22.13 -33.96 26.42
CA PRO A 229 -20.99 -34.01 25.52
C PRO A 229 -21.06 -35.26 24.64
N GLU A 230 -21.11 -35.05 23.33
CA GLU A 230 -20.96 -36.12 22.34
C GLU A 230 -19.57 -36.78 22.46
N PRO A 231 -19.46 -38.10 22.25
CA PRO A 231 -18.19 -38.80 22.34
C PRO A 231 -17.25 -38.34 21.22
N GLN A 232 -16.07 -37.86 21.62
CA GLN A 232 -14.99 -37.46 20.73
C GLN A 232 -14.65 -38.59 19.73
N PRO A 233 -14.45 -38.29 18.44
CA PRO A 233 -13.95 -39.27 17.49
C PRO A 233 -12.54 -39.70 17.89
N VAL A 234 -12.34 -41.02 17.98
CA VAL A 234 -11.03 -41.65 18.18
C VAL A 234 -10.08 -41.16 17.09
N ILE A 235 -9.12 -40.32 17.47
CA ILE A 235 -7.99 -39.95 16.62
C ILE A 235 -7.24 -41.24 16.33
N GLN A 236 -7.36 -41.73 15.09
CA GLN A 236 -6.48 -42.77 14.59
C GLN A 236 -5.06 -42.22 14.58
N ALA A 237 -4.15 -42.94 15.23
CA ALA A 237 -2.74 -42.59 15.28
C ALA A 237 -2.19 -42.36 13.86
N GLU A 238 -1.65 -41.16 13.66
CA GLU A 238 -0.90 -40.78 12.47
C GLU A 238 0.32 -41.72 12.33
N PRO A 239 0.58 -42.31 11.15
CA PRO A 239 1.74 -43.17 10.97
C PRO A 239 3.04 -42.39 11.10
N GLU A 240 3.98 -42.90 11.90
CA GLU A 240 5.29 -42.29 12.17
C GLU A 240 6.02 -41.90 10.87
N PRO A 241 6.69 -40.73 10.85
CA PRO A 241 7.50 -40.33 9.70
C PRO A 241 8.67 -41.31 9.50
N PRO A 242 9.00 -41.68 8.25
CA PRO A 242 10.13 -42.55 7.99
C PRO A 242 11.45 -41.88 8.45
N PRO A 243 12.45 -42.68 8.86
CA PRO A 243 13.72 -42.17 9.38
C PRO A 243 14.41 -41.24 8.37
N PRO A 244 15.21 -40.26 8.84
CA PRO A 244 15.80 -39.24 7.98
C PRO A 244 16.65 -39.90 6.90
N THR A 245 16.15 -39.87 5.68
CA THR A 245 16.91 -40.25 4.50
C THR A 245 18.05 -39.24 4.40
N GLY A 246 19.28 -39.74 4.40
CA GLY A 246 20.48 -38.90 4.31
C GLY A 246 20.40 -37.95 3.11
N LEU A 247 21.11 -36.82 3.22
CA LEU A 247 21.15 -35.73 2.22
C LEU A 247 20.97 -36.24 0.78
N THR A 248 19.88 -35.81 0.15
CA THR A 248 19.55 -36.14 -1.25
C THR A 248 20.69 -35.71 -2.19
N GLU A 249 20.83 -36.38 -3.34
CA GLU A 249 21.90 -36.06 -4.30
C GLU A 249 21.90 -34.58 -4.71
N LEU A 250 20.71 -33.98 -4.86
CA LEU A 250 20.55 -32.55 -5.12
C LEU A 250 21.08 -31.66 -3.99
N GLN A 251 20.87 -32.06 -2.72
CA GLN A 251 21.41 -31.32 -1.57
C GLN A 251 22.93 -31.46 -1.48
N ARG A 252 23.50 -32.61 -1.85
CA ARG A 252 24.95 -32.81 -1.94
C ARG A 252 25.56 -32.01 -3.09
N GLU A 253 24.87 -31.91 -4.23
CA GLU A 253 25.31 -31.13 -5.38
C GLU A 253 25.24 -29.62 -5.11
N LEU A 254 24.20 -29.15 -4.40
CA LEU A 254 24.12 -27.74 -4.01
C LEU A 254 25.20 -27.38 -2.97
N LEU A 255 25.49 -28.27 -2.01
CA LEU A 255 26.57 -28.07 -1.05
C LEU A 255 27.95 -28.12 -1.72
N SER A 256 28.17 -28.97 -2.72
CA SER A 256 29.42 -29.00 -3.47
C SER A 256 29.60 -27.76 -4.35
N ARG A 257 28.50 -27.26 -4.96
CA ARG A 257 28.48 -25.99 -5.70
C ARG A 257 28.65 -24.76 -4.82
N LEU A 258 28.19 -24.79 -3.57
CA LEU A 258 28.40 -23.70 -2.62
C LEU A 258 29.86 -23.66 -2.12
N LYS A 259 30.50 -24.83 -1.97
CA LYS A 259 31.89 -24.96 -1.53
C LYS A 259 32.91 -24.63 -2.62
N ALA A 260 32.55 -24.83 -3.89
CA ALA A 260 33.29 -24.30 -5.03
C ALA A 260 32.96 -22.81 -5.21
N GLY A 261 33.76 -21.94 -4.61
CA GLY A 261 33.61 -20.48 -4.72
C GLY A 261 33.46 -19.97 -6.16
N PRO A 262 32.91 -18.76 -6.36
CA PRO A 262 32.43 -18.30 -7.66
C PRO A 262 33.55 -18.12 -8.69
N GLY A 263 33.79 -19.15 -9.50
CA GLY A 263 34.72 -19.13 -10.62
C GLY A 263 34.06 -18.72 -11.93
N SER A 264 34.37 -17.50 -12.39
CA SER A 264 34.61 -16.99 -13.76
C SER A 264 33.90 -17.55 -15.02
N THR A 265 32.90 -18.42 -14.93
CA THR A 265 32.20 -18.98 -16.12
C THR A 265 30.71 -18.66 -16.12
N ARG A 266 30.31 -17.62 -15.40
CA ARG A 266 28.97 -17.02 -15.50
C ARG A 266 28.96 -15.91 -16.55
N SER A 267 29.02 -16.29 -17.82
CA SER A 267 28.75 -15.37 -18.91
C SER A 267 27.82 -16.05 -19.91
N ALA A 268 26.54 -15.70 -19.87
CA ALA A 268 25.65 -15.97 -20.99
C ALA A 268 26.14 -15.15 -22.21
N PRO A 269 26.07 -15.68 -23.44
CA PRO A 269 26.51 -14.95 -24.62
C PRO A 269 25.59 -13.73 -24.85
N VAL A 270 26.13 -12.53 -24.63
CA VAL A 270 25.48 -11.26 -24.99
C VAL A 270 25.69 -11.04 -26.48
N ARG A 271 24.58 -10.97 -27.23
CA ARG A 271 24.56 -10.65 -28.66
C ARG A 271 24.93 -9.17 -28.86
N PRO A 272 25.90 -8.83 -29.73
CA PRO A 272 26.25 -7.43 -29.97
C PRO A 272 25.17 -6.76 -30.84
N THR A 273 24.49 -5.76 -30.29
CA THR A 273 23.64 -4.84 -31.05
C THR A 273 24.53 -3.81 -31.75
N GLY A 274 24.82 -4.06 -33.03
CA GLY A 274 25.34 -3.05 -33.94
C GLY A 274 24.28 -1.99 -34.21
N GLY A 275 24.69 -0.73 -34.14
CA GLY A 275 23.84 0.43 -34.37
C GLY A 275 23.35 0.54 -35.81
N ALA A 276 22.08 0.85 -35.95
CA ALA A 276 21.53 1.62 -37.06
C ALA A 276 20.61 2.67 -36.43
N ALA A 277 20.98 3.93 -36.62
CA ALA A 277 20.12 5.05 -36.31
C ALA A 277 18.90 4.99 -37.21
N ASP A 278 17.71 4.91 -36.63
CA ASP A 278 16.49 5.37 -37.29
C ASP A 278 15.47 5.81 -36.25
N ASN A 279 14.82 6.92 -36.59
CA ASN A 279 13.97 7.75 -35.76
C ASN A 279 12.82 6.97 -35.09
N PHE A 280 12.64 7.19 -33.79
CA PHE A 280 11.37 6.92 -33.13
C PHE A 280 11.10 8.01 -32.09
N GLU A 281 10.54 9.12 -32.58
CA GLU A 281 9.61 9.91 -31.78
C GLU A 281 8.47 8.98 -31.34
N ASP A 282 8.41 8.65 -30.05
CA ASP A 282 7.17 8.35 -29.28
C ASP A 282 7.55 7.75 -27.92
N GLY A 283 8.20 8.57 -27.09
CA GLY A 283 8.31 8.31 -25.67
C GLY A 283 7.02 8.70 -24.96
N VAL A 284 6.02 7.82 -24.95
CA VAL A 284 4.87 7.93 -24.04
C VAL A 284 4.62 6.58 -23.40
N GLY A 285 4.97 6.46 -22.12
CA GLY A 285 4.65 5.30 -21.29
C GLY A 285 3.13 5.09 -21.16
N PRO A 286 2.70 3.90 -20.74
CA PRO A 286 1.28 3.55 -20.71
C PRO A 286 0.61 4.25 -19.52
N GLY A 287 -0.13 5.34 -19.76
CA GLY A 287 -0.87 5.95 -18.65
C GLY A 287 -1.50 7.34 -18.81
N GLN A 288 -1.59 7.96 -20.00
CA GLN A 288 -2.37 9.21 -20.14
C GLN A 288 -3.26 9.22 -21.39
N PRO A 289 -4.57 9.56 -21.26
CA PRO A 289 -5.44 9.78 -22.40
C PRO A 289 -5.17 11.13 -23.07
N ARG A 290 -5.19 11.17 -24.41
CA ARG A 290 -5.12 12.41 -25.20
C ARG A 290 -6.48 13.13 -25.19
N PRO A 291 -6.54 14.45 -24.93
CA PRO A 291 -7.78 15.20 -25.06
C PRO A 291 -7.99 15.73 -26.49
N GLY A 292 -9.12 15.36 -27.10
CA GLY A 292 -9.89 16.17 -28.05
C GLY A 292 -9.24 16.61 -29.38
N GLY A 293 -9.60 15.94 -30.49
CA GLY A 293 -9.46 16.44 -31.85
C GLY A 293 -10.84 16.63 -32.50
N VAL A 294 -11.13 17.88 -32.87
CA VAL A 294 -12.40 18.42 -33.37
C VAL A 294 -12.71 17.91 -34.79
N LYS A 295 -13.98 17.54 -35.05
CA LYS A 295 -14.53 17.50 -36.42
C LYS A 295 -14.98 18.91 -36.81
N VAL A 296 -14.32 19.51 -37.79
CA VAL A 296 -14.89 20.57 -38.63
C VAL A 296 -15.31 19.92 -39.95
N LEU A 297 -16.45 20.38 -40.45
CA LEU A 297 -17.21 20.01 -41.66
C LEU A 297 -16.38 19.43 -42.83
#